data_AF-A0A511XNG6-F1
#
_entry.id   AF-A0A511XNG6-F1
#
_cell.length_a   1.000
_cell.length_b   1.000
_cell.length_c   1.000
_cell.angle_alpha   90.00
_cell.angle_beta   90.00
_cell.angle_gamma   90.00
#
_symmetry.space_group_name_H-M   'P 1'
#
loop_
_entity.id
_entity.type
_entity.pdbx_description
1 polymer ?
#
loop_
_entity_poly.entity_id
_entity_poly.type
_entity_poly.pdbx_seq_one_letter_code
_entity_poly.pdbx_strand_id
1 'polypeptide(L)'
;MSEKPAPSKSPRTPVAAVKAGRGNLGGSTAEAALAERAIMQGRSPLLADGDARNPGLSAFRSVYERFGLNRPVSEEAAVLKEWFSEAFSMAAEQKKSLLVDVAGVSSP
;
A
#
# COMPACT_ATOMS: atom_id res chain seq x y z
N MET A 1 11.97 8.84 -32.28
CA MET A 1 11.71 8.89 -30.83
C MET A 1 10.20 8.84 -30.65
N SER A 2 9.64 7.73 -30.15
CA SER A 2 8.19 7.67 -29.89
C SER A 2 7.86 8.51 -28.66
N GLU A 3 6.96 9.48 -28.81
CA GLU A 3 6.40 10.24 -27.68
C GLU A 3 5.79 9.28 -26.66
N LYS A 4 6.21 9.45 -25.40
CA LYS A 4 5.61 8.74 -24.27
C LYS A 4 4.15 9.23 -24.14
N PRO A 5 3.15 8.34 -24.08
CA PRO A 5 1.77 8.77 -23.97
C PRO A 5 1.59 9.66 -22.74
N ALA A 6 1.00 10.84 -22.94
CA ALA A 6 0.68 11.75 -21.85
C ALA A 6 -0.29 11.03 -20.86
N PRO A 7 -0.12 11.19 -19.55
CA PRO A 7 -1.00 10.57 -18.56
C PRO A 7 -2.46 11.00 -18.81
N SER A 8 -3.39 10.04 -18.79
CA SER A 8 -4.80 10.31 -19.04
C SER A 8 -5.33 11.32 -18.03
N LYS A 9 -5.87 12.45 -18.51
CA LYS A 9 -6.39 13.55 -17.67
C LYS A 9 -7.77 13.30 -17.06
N SER A 10 -8.39 12.14 -17.30
CA SER A 10 -9.69 11.82 -16.69
C SER A 10 -9.54 11.59 -15.18
N PRO A 11 -10.46 12.14 -14.35
CA PRO A 11 -10.52 11.81 -12.93
C PRO A 11 -10.65 10.29 -12.78
N ARG A 12 -9.74 9.67 -12.02
CA ARG A 12 -9.82 8.25 -11.71
C ARG A 12 -10.53 8.07 -10.38
N THR A 13 -11.47 7.13 -10.34
CA THR A 13 -12.02 6.64 -9.08
C THR A 13 -10.88 6.02 -8.26
N PRO A 14 -10.67 6.44 -6.99
CA PRO A 14 -9.72 5.80 -6.11
C PRO A 14 -10.00 4.29 -5.98
N VAL A 15 -8.94 3.50 -5.91
CA VAL A 15 -9.04 2.05 -5.72
C VAL A 15 -8.22 1.61 -4.51
N ALA A 16 -8.66 0.57 -3.82
CA ALA A 16 -7.85 -0.13 -2.85
C ALA A 16 -7.36 -1.46 -3.46
N ALA A 17 -6.05 -1.66 -3.47
CA ALA A 17 -5.42 -2.93 -3.81
C ALA A 17 -4.92 -3.57 -2.51
N VAL A 18 -5.38 -4.78 -2.22
CA VAL A 18 -5.04 -5.51 -1.00
C VAL A 18 -4.24 -6.75 -1.38
N LYS A 19 -3.02 -6.86 -0.88
CA LYS A 19 -2.25 -8.10 -0.97
C LYS A 19 -2.56 -9.00 0.22
N ALA A 20 -3.22 -10.11 -0.08
CA ALA A 20 -3.36 -11.25 0.81
C ALA A 20 -2.67 -12.48 0.19
N GLY A 21 -1.84 -13.19 0.96
CA GLY A 21 -1.13 -14.36 0.47
C GLY A 21 -0.12 -14.91 1.47
N ARG A 22 0.56 -16.00 1.11
CA ARG A 22 1.63 -16.57 1.93
C ARG A 22 2.87 -15.65 1.95
N GLY A 23 3.60 -15.68 3.05
CA GLY A 23 4.88 -14.98 3.17
C GLY A 23 5.93 -15.47 2.17
N ASN A 24 6.93 -14.63 1.88
CA ASN A 24 8.10 -14.94 1.05
C ASN A 24 7.83 -15.27 -0.43
N LEU A 25 6.66 -14.91 -0.97
CA LEU A 25 6.34 -15.08 -2.40
C LEU A 25 6.57 -13.81 -3.25
N GLY A 26 7.28 -12.82 -2.71
CA GLY A 26 7.58 -11.57 -3.41
C GLY A 26 6.41 -10.58 -3.49
N GLY A 27 5.34 -10.79 -2.72
CA GLY A 27 4.16 -9.94 -2.77
C GLY A 27 4.43 -8.47 -2.41
N SER A 28 5.17 -8.20 -1.33
CA SER A 28 5.53 -6.83 -0.95
C SER A 28 6.44 -6.16 -1.99
N THR A 29 7.28 -6.93 -2.69
CA THR A 29 8.06 -6.44 -3.84
C THR A 29 7.17 -6.02 -5.00
N ALA A 30 6.13 -6.80 -5.31
CA ALA A 30 5.18 -6.44 -6.34
C ALA A 30 4.38 -5.19 -5.97
N GLU A 31 3.97 -5.03 -4.71
CA GLU A 31 3.31 -3.81 -4.22
C GLU A 31 4.22 -2.58 -4.30
N ALA A 32 5.49 -2.70 -3.92
CA ALA A 32 6.46 -1.61 -4.06
C ALA A 32 6.62 -1.18 -5.52
N ALA A 33 6.73 -2.12 -6.45
CA ALA A 33 6.81 -1.82 -7.89
C ALA A 33 5.54 -1.12 -8.41
N LEU A 34 4.36 -1.51 -7.92
CA LEU A 34 3.10 -0.84 -8.24
C LEU A 34 3.04 0.58 -7.68
N ALA A 35 3.51 0.78 -6.45
CA ALA A 35 3.60 2.09 -5.82
C ALA A 35 4.54 3.02 -6.61
N GLU A 36 5.76 2.58 -6.91
CA GLU A 36 6.74 3.34 -7.70
C GLU A 36 6.16 3.72 -9.06
N ARG A 37 5.53 2.77 -9.77
CA ARG A 37 4.91 3.04 -11.06
C ARG A 37 3.80 4.10 -10.96
N ALA A 38 2.96 4.03 -9.92
CA ALA A 38 1.93 5.03 -9.70
C ALA A 38 2.54 6.42 -9.45
N ILE A 39 3.58 6.49 -8.63
CA ILE A 39 4.31 7.73 -8.29
C ILE A 39 4.96 8.33 -9.53
N MET A 40 5.65 7.52 -10.34
CA MET A 40 6.27 7.96 -11.61
C MET A 40 5.24 8.47 -12.63
N GLN A 41 3.97 8.12 -12.47
CA GLN A 41 2.86 8.63 -13.27
C GLN A 41 2.23 9.91 -12.68
N GLY A 42 2.86 10.52 -11.67
CA GLY A 42 2.37 11.72 -10.99
C GLY A 42 1.23 11.47 -10.02
N ARG A 43 1.05 10.23 -9.56
CA ARG A 43 0.00 9.86 -8.59
C ARG A 43 0.57 9.88 -7.18
N SER A 44 -0.32 10.05 -6.20
CA SER A 44 0.03 10.04 -4.77
C SER A 44 -0.78 8.97 -4.05
N PRO A 45 -0.43 7.67 -4.20
CA PRO A 45 -1.11 6.61 -3.46
C PRO A 45 -0.84 6.75 -1.95
N LEU A 46 -1.73 6.17 -1.15
CA LEU A 46 -1.47 5.88 0.26
C LEU A 46 -0.97 4.45 0.37
N LEU A 47 0.05 4.20 1.19
CA LEU A 47 0.63 2.87 1.39
C LEU A 47 0.40 2.44 2.84
N ALA A 48 -0.04 1.21 3.04
CA ALA A 48 -0.38 0.67 4.34
C ALA A 48 0.29 -0.71 4.50
N ASP A 49 1.23 -0.82 5.44
CA ASP A 49 1.82 -2.08 5.88
C ASP A 49 1.22 -2.52 7.22
N GLY A 50 0.34 -3.52 7.14
CA GLY A 50 -0.42 -4.03 8.28
C GLY A 50 0.31 -5.09 9.11
N ASP A 51 1.56 -5.45 8.79
CA ASP A 51 2.35 -6.39 9.60
C ASP A 51 3.13 -5.63 10.69
N ALA A 52 2.64 -5.73 11.93
CA ALA A 52 3.26 -5.09 13.09
C ALA A 52 4.65 -5.67 13.41
N ARG A 53 4.92 -6.94 13.07
CA ARG A 53 6.17 -7.63 13.40
C ARG A 53 7.20 -7.47 12.30
N ASN A 54 6.84 -7.82 11.08
CA ASN A 54 7.78 -7.97 9.98
C ASN A 54 7.53 -6.89 8.92
N PRO A 55 8.49 -5.99 8.65
CA PRO A 55 8.35 -5.02 7.58
C PRO A 55 8.19 -5.70 6.22
N GLY A 56 7.04 -5.47 5.56
CA GLY A 56 6.77 -5.88 4.19
C GLY A 56 6.97 -4.70 3.25
N LEU A 57 5.86 -4.07 2.84
CA LEU A 57 5.88 -2.85 2.03
C LEU A 57 6.66 -1.70 2.69
N SER A 58 6.68 -1.62 4.02
CA SER A 58 7.43 -0.59 4.76
C SER A 58 8.96 -0.75 4.70
N ALA A 59 9.45 -1.92 4.29
CA ALA A 59 10.88 -2.12 4.07
C ALA A 59 11.42 -1.28 2.90
N PHE A 60 10.56 -0.88 1.95
CA PHE A 60 10.91 -0.06 0.78
C PHE A 60 10.90 1.43 1.13
N ARG A 61 11.86 1.85 1.97
CA ARG A 61 11.91 3.19 2.58
C ARG A 61 11.83 4.36 1.60
N SER A 62 12.50 4.25 0.45
CA SER A 62 12.53 5.28 -0.60
C SER A 62 11.13 5.72 -1.06
N VAL A 63 10.16 4.83 -0.94
CA VAL A 63 8.77 5.05 -1.31
C VAL A 63 7.90 5.20 -0.07
N TYR A 64 8.10 4.34 0.92
CA TYR A 64 7.22 4.26 2.09
C TYR A 64 7.32 5.50 3.00
N GLU A 65 8.49 6.12 3.17
CA GLU A 65 8.64 7.29 4.05
C GLU A 65 7.79 8.49 3.61
N ARG A 66 7.47 8.59 2.31
CA ARG A 66 6.72 9.72 1.75
C ARG A 66 5.21 9.45 1.63
N PHE A 67 4.82 8.20 1.44
CA PHE A 67 3.45 7.82 1.10
C PHE A 67 2.82 6.82 2.07
N GLY A 68 3.62 6.28 2.99
CA GLY A 68 3.23 5.23 3.92
C GLY A 68 2.64 5.73 5.22
N LEU A 69 1.69 4.96 5.73
CA LEU A 69 1.16 5.10 7.08
C LEU A 69 2.12 4.48 8.09
N ASN A 70 2.10 4.98 9.32
CA ASN A 70 2.74 4.28 10.43
C ASN A 70 2.15 2.87 10.56
N ARG A 71 3.01 1.87 10.77
CA ARG A 71 2.58 0.48 10.99
C ARG A 71 1.75 0.34 12.27
N PRO A 72 0.87 -0.67 12.36
CA PRO A 72 0.17 -0.95 13.60
C PRO A 72 1.16 -1.25 14.73
N VAL A 73 0.79 -0.84 15.95
CA VAL A 73 1.66 -0.98 17.14
C VAL A 73 1.72 -2.40 17.69
N SER A 74 0.72 -3.24 17.35
CA SER A 74 0.66 -4.64 17.75
C SER A 74 -0.18 -5.46 16.76
N GLU A 75 -0.14 -6.79 16.90
CA GLU A 75 -0.95 -7.73 16.10
C GLU A 75 -2.29 -8.08 16.75
N GLU A 76 -2.66 -7.38 17.83
CA GLU A 76 -3.95 -7.63 18.47
C GLU A 76 -5.08 -7.34 17.49
N ALA A 77 -6.05 -8.25 17.40
CA ALA A 77 -7.11 -8.17 16.40
C ALA A 77 -7.91 -6.85 16.49
N ALA A 78 -8.10 -6.31 17.69
CA ALA A 78 -8.74 -5.02 17.91
C ALA A 78 -7.92 -3.86 17.32
N VAL A 79 -6.59 -3.86 17.58
CA VAL A 79 -5.65 -2.86 17.06
C VAL A 79 -5.57 -2.92 15.54
N LEU A 80 -5.45 -4.12 14.97
CA LEU A 80 -5.42 -4.28 13.51
C LEU A 80 -6.72 -3.84 12.85
N LYS A 81 -7.87 -4.18 13.43
CA LYS A 81 -9.19 -3.75 12.92
C LYS A 81 -9.30 -2.24 12.89
N GLU A 82 -8.94 -1.57 13.98
CA GLU A 82 -8.96 -0.11 14.08
C GLU A 82 -8.00 0.52 13.06
N TRP A 83 -6.75 0.04 13.03
CA TRP A 83 -5.73 0.54 12.11
C TRP A 83 -6.12 0.39 10.63
N PHE A 84 -6.65 -0.77 10.21
CA PHE A 84 -7.13 -0.94 8.84
C PHE A 84 -8.31 0.00 8.57
N SER A 85 -9.25 0.14 9.50
CA SER A 85 -10.39 1.04 9.35
C SER A 85 -9.93 2.49 9.13
N GLU A 86 -8.94 2.96 9.89
CA GLU A 86 -8.33 4.28 9.72
C GLU A 86 -7.64 4.43 8.35
N ALA A 87 -6.87 3.43 7.91
CA ALA A 87 -6.19 3.45 6.63
C ALA A 87 -7.18 3.59 5.45
N PHE A 88 -8.28 2.84 5.48
CA PHE A 88 -9.33 2.92 4.46
C PHE A 88 -10.10 4.24 4.53
N SER A 89 -10.47 4.70 5.73
CA SER A 89 -11.14 6.00 5.92
C SER A 89 -10.28 7.15 5.39
N MET A 90 -8.98 7.16 5.72
CA MET A 90 -8.05 8.17 5.25
C MET A 90 -7.92 8.18 3.73
N ALA A 91 -7.85 7.00 3.09
CA ALA A 91 -7.81 6.89 1.64
C ALA A 91 -9.10 7.43 0.99
N ALA A 92 -10.26 7.12 1.57
CA ALA A 92 -11.57 7.59 1.11
C ALA A 92 -11.70 9.12 1.22
N GLU A 93 -11.37 9.68 2.39
CA GLU A 93 -11.43 11.11 2.67
C GLU A 93 -10.50 11.91 1.75
N GLN A 94 -9.26 11.44 1.59
CA GLN A 94 -8.26 12.10 0.74
C GLN A 94 -8.45 11.80 -0.76
N LYS A 95 -9.42 10.94 -1.12
CA LYS A 95 -9.65 10.46 -2.49
C LYS A 95 -8.36 9.91 -3.12
N LYS A 96 -7.59 9.15 -2.35
CA LYS A 96 -6.34 8.51 -2.78
C LYS A 96 -6.55 7.02 -2.99
N SER A 97 -5.86 6.46 -3.99
CA SER A 97 -5.77 5.00 -4.10
C SER A 97 -4.91 4.46 -2.96
N LEU A 98 -5.25 3.29 -2.45
CA LEU A 98 -4.60 2.66 -1.31
C LEU A 98 -3.97 1.33 -1.72
N LEU A 99 -2.72 1.09 -1.33
CA LEU A 99 -2.09 -0.23 -1.39
C LEU A 99 -1.96 -0.76 0.03
N VAL A 100 -2.44 -1.99 0.27
CA VAL A 100 -2.50 -2.61 1.60
C VAL A 100 -1.77 -3.94 1.60
N ASP A 101 -0.62 -3.97 2.28
CA ASP A 101 0.10 -5.19 2.60
C ASP A 101 -0.51 -5.80 3.87
N VAL A 102 -1.19 -6.95 3.73
CA VAL A 102 -1.66 -7.75 4.85
C VAL A 102 -0.61 -8.82 5.16
N ALA A 103 -0.27 -8.96 6.45
CA ALA A 103 0.67 -9.95 6.95
C ALA A 103 0.41 -11.34 6.34
N GLY A 104 1.49 -11.99 5.90
CA GLY A 104 1.39 -13.31 5.30
C GLY A 104 1.08 -14.36 6.37
N VAL A 105 0.02 -15.15 6.17
CA VAL A 105 -0.22 -16.32 7.02
C VAL A 105 0.79 -17.41 6.64
N SER A 106 1.78 -17.66 7.48
CA SER A 106 2.53 -18.91 7.44
C SER A 106 1.60 -20.00 7.98
N SER A 107 1.11 -20.89 7.10
CA SER A 107 0.53 -22.15 7.58
C SER A 107 1.61 -22.92 8.35
N PRO A 108 1.28 -23.55 9.50
CA PRO A 108 2.19 -24.43 10.21
C PRO A 108 2.64 -25.62 9.36
#